data_AF-A0A1C6PRA2-F1
#
_entry.id   AF-A0A1C6PRA2-F1
#
_cell.length_a   1.000
_cell.length_b   1.000
_cell.length_c   1.000
_cell.angle_alpha   90.00
_cell.angle_beta   90.00
_cell.angle_gamma   90.00
#
_symmetry.space_group_name_H-M   'P 1'
#
loop_
_entity.id
_entity.type
_entity.pdbx_description
1 polymer ?
#
loop_
_entity_poly.entity_id
_entity_poly.type
_entity_poly.pdbx_seq_one_letter_code
_entity_poly.pdbx_strand_id
1 'polypeptide(L)'
;MKKSLILCGLLAGLVAAPAAFAKLPGPAATPDAKLKAAEAAQKAAWSAKVDTFQLCQAQERVVAHVRDGLVAAGKPVPTPTPTPPCADPGPFAFAPPEEPKPSAEAPTAPKQ
;
A
#
# COMPACT_ATOMS: atom_id res chain seq x y z
N MET A 1 -26.38 -11.25 -19.67
CA MET A 1 -26.80 -10.15 -18.77
C MET A 1 -27.24 -10.65 -17.37
N LYS A 2 -28.11 -11.65 -17.24
CA LYS A 2 -28.47 -12.25 -15.91
C LYS A 2 -27.29 -12.91 -15.17
N LYS A 3 -26.31 -13.45 -15.89
CA LYS A 3 -25.10 -14.08 -15.33
C LYS A 3 -24.09 -13.06 -14.77
N SER A 4 -24.06 -11.84 -15.29
CA SER A 4 -23.19 -10.76 -14.77
C SER A 4 -23.69 -10.18 -13.44
N LEU A 5 -25.01 -10.19 -13.21
CA LEU A 5 -25.60 -9.71 -11.95
C LEU A 5 -25.30 -10.65 -10.77
N ILE A 6 -25.14 -11.96 -11.02
CA ILE A 6 -24.78 -12.95 -10.00
C ILE A 6 -23.30 -12.81 -9.60
N LEU A 7 -22.42 -12.45 -10.54
CA LEU A 7 -20.99 -12.27 -10.26
C LEU A 7 -20.71 -11.01 -9.43
N CYS A 8 -21.46 -9.91 -9.67
CA CYS A 8 -21.37 -8.71 -8.83
C CYS A 8 -21.95 -8.90 -7.42
N GLY A 9 -22.96 -9.77 -7.25
CA GLY A 9 -23.53 -10.08 -5.93
C GLY A 9 -22.55 -10.81 -5.02
N LEU A 10 -21.69 -11.67 -5.57
CA LEU A 10 -20.70 -12.42 -4.79
C LEU A 10 -19.53 -11.54 -4.31
N LEU A 11 -19.16 -10.53 -5.11
CA LEU A 11 -18.10 -9.56 -4.76
C LEU A 11 -18.53 -8.57 -3.66
N ALA A 12 -19.83 -8.30 -3.53
CA ALA A 12 -20.38 -7.44 -2.48
C ALA A 12 -20.43 -8.12 -1.10
N GLY A 13 -20.36 -9.46 -1.04
CA GLY A 13 -20.40 -10.22 0.21
C GLY A 13 -19.09 -10.27 0.99
N LEU A 14 -17.96 -9.97 0.35
CA LEU A 14 -16.63 -10.07 0.97
C LEU A 14 -16.17 -8.76 1.65
N VAL A 15 -16.91 -7.66 1.48
CA VAL A 15 -16.61 -6.33 2.04
C VAL A 15 -17.33 -6.04 3.36
N ALA A 16 -17.99 -7.05 3.95
CA ALA A 16 -18.64 -6.94 5.25
C ALA A 16 -18.04 -7.95 6.25
N ALA A 17 -16.74 -7.86 6.49
CA ALA A 17 -16.18 -8.27 7.77
C ALA A 17 -16.12 -7.03 8.67
N PRO A 18 -17.15 -6.75 9.51
CA PRO A 18 -16.84 -5.97 10.69
C PRO A 18 -15.80 -6.78 11.43
N ALA A 19 -14.59 -6.25 11.57
CA ALA A 19 -13.66 -6.73 12.56
C ALA A 19 -14.39 -6.58 13.90
N ALA A 20 -15.08 -7.64 14.32
CA ALA A 20 -15.49 -7.83 15.68
C ALA A 20 -14.18 -7.91 16.48
N PHE A 21 -13.64 -6.74 16.82
CA PHE A 21 -12.96 -6.55 18.08
C PHE A 21 -14.03 -6.79 19.16
N ALA A 22 -14.41 -8.06 19.30
CA ALA A 22 -14.88 -8.56 20.57
C ALA A 22 -13.89 -8.02 21.59
N LYS A 23 -14.41 -7.45 22.67
CA LYS A 23 -13.67 -6.85 23.77
C LYS A 23 -12.84 -7.92 24.50
N LEU A 24 -11.87 -8.51 23.78
CA LEU A 24 -10.74 -9.18 24.33
C LEU A 24 -9.99 -8.09 25.11
N PRO A 25 -9.60 -8.36 26.37
CA PRO A 25 -8.65 -7.48 27.05
C PRO A 25 -7.52 -7.22 26.05
N GLY A 26 -7.34 -5.95 25.68
CA GLY A 26 -6.45 -5.56 24.59
C GLY A 26 -5.13 -6.30 24.73
N PRO A 27 -4.52 -6.79 23.63
CA PRO A 27 -3.24 -7.49 23.70
C PRO A 27 -2.36 -6.62 24.58
N ALA A 28 -2.02 -7.18 25.75
CA ALA A 28 -1.47 -6.43 26.86
C ALA A 28 -0.38 -5.52 26.31
N ALA A 29 -0.31 -4.28 26.82
CA ALA A 29 0.67 -3.25 26.49
C ALA A 29 2.10 -3.71 26.87
N THR A 30 2.51 -4.83 26.31
CA THR A 30 3.78 -5.48 26.37
C THR A 30 4.59 -4.89 25.22
N PRO A 31 5.85 -4.52 25.46
CA PRO A 31 6.74 -3.98 24.43
C PRO A 31 6.78 -4.86 23.17
N ASP A 32 6.73 -6.19 23.33
CA ASP A 32 6.67 -7.18 22.25
C ASP A 32 5.46 -7.02 21.31
N ALA A 33 4.26 -6.78 21.86
CA ALA A 33 3.05 -6.65 21.03
C ALA A 33 3.07 -5.36 20.20
N LYS A 34 3.61 -4.27 20.77
CA LYS A 34 3.77 -2.99 20.05
C LYS A 34 4.80 -3.10 18.92
N LEU A 35 5.89 -3.83 19.13
CA LEU A 35 6.91 -4.05 18.11
C LEU A 35 6.35 -4.87 16.92
N LYS A 36 5.57 -5.91 17.21
CA LYS A 36 4.94 -6.74 16.16
C LYS A 36 3.85 -6.00 15.39
N ALA A 37 3.06 -5.14 16.06
CA ALA A 37 2.10 -4.28 15.39
C ALA A 37 2.78 -3.25 14.48
N ALA A 38 3.90 -2.67 14.93
CA ALA A 38 4.69 -1.77 14.10
C ALA A 38 5.33 -2.47 12.90
N GLU A 39 5.83 -3.69 13.08
CA GLU A 39 6.36 -4.50 11.97
C GLU A 39 5.27 -4.81 10.94
N ALA A 40 4.07 -5.19 11.38
CA ALA A 40 2.94 -5.41 10.50
C ALA A 40 2.54 -4.13 9.73
N ALA A 41 2.51 -2.97 10.39
CA ALA A 41 2.21 -1.69 9.76
C ALA A 41 3.27 -1.30 8.71
N GLN A 42 4.56 -1.47 9.03
CA GLN A 42 5.67 -1.22 8.10
C GLN A 42 5.61 -2.17 6.90
N LYS A 43 5.35 -3.46 7.12
CA LYS A 43 5.17 -4.45 6.04
C LYS A 43 3.96 -4.12 5.16
N ALA A 44 2.86 -3.67 5.74
CA ALA A 44 1.67 -3.26 4.99
C ALA A 44 1.98 -2.03 4.12
N ALA A 45 2.65 -1.02 4.68
CA ALA A 45 3.07 0.16 3.94
C ALA A 45 4.02 -0.19 2.79
N TRP A 46 5.00 -1.08 3.01
CA TRP A 46 5.91 -1.55 1.98
C TRP A 46 5.19 -2.36 0.90
N SER A 47 4.28 -3.26 1.28
CA SER A 47 3.50 -4.07 0.32
C SER A 47 2.67 -3.17 -0.60
N ALA A 48 2.03 -2.13 -0.06
CA ALA A 48 1.30 -1.17 -0.86
C ALA A 48 2.19 -0.46 -1.90
N LYS A 49 3.46 -0.18 -1.58
CA LYS A 49 4.45 0.37 -2.53
C LYS A 49 4.83 -0.64 -3.61
N VAL A 50 5.01 -1.92 -3.23
CA VAL A 50 5.27 -3.01 -4.18
C VAL A 50 4.11 -3.17 -5.15
N ASP A 51 2.87 -3.13 -4.66
CA ASP A 51 1.68 -3.24 -5.50
C ASP A 51 1.60 -2.09 -6.50
N THR A 52 1.93 -0.87 -6.08
CA THR A 52 1.98 0.29 -7.00
C THR A 52 3.08 0.13 -8.05
N PHE A 53 4.25 -0.38 -7.65
CA PHE A 53 5.35 -0.64 -8.57
C PHE A 53 4.99 -1.72 -9.61
N GLN A 54 4.35 -2.81 -9.18
CA GLN A 54 3.90 -3.87 -10.10
C GLN A 54 2.82 -3.36 -11.07
N LEU A 55 1.89 -2.54 -10.60
CA LEU A 55 0.88 -1.93 -11.46
C LEU A 55 1.51 -1.02 -12.52
N CYS A 56 2.49 -0.21 -12.13
CA CYS A 56 3.25 0.63 -13.05
C CYS A 56 3.96 -0.21 -14.11
N GLN A 57 4.66 -1.28 -13.71
CA GLN A 57 5.31 -2.20 -14.65
C GLN A 57 4.31 -2.85 -15.61
N ALA A 58 3.13 -3.24 -15.12
CA ALA A 58 2.11 -3.84 -15.96
C ALA A 58 1.62 -2.86 -17.04
N GLN A 59 1.42 -1.59 -16.68
CA GLN A 59 1.04 -0.54 -17.63
C GLN A 59 2.12 -0.35 -18.71
N GLU A 60 3.39 -0.27 -18.33
CA GLU A 60 4.51 -0.13 -19.26
C GLU A 60 4.60 -1.31 -20.23
N ARG A 61 4.37 -2.54 -19.76
CA ARG A 61 4.34 -3.74 -20.63
C ARG A 61 3.20 -3.69 -21.65
N VAL A 62 2.02 -3.20 -21.24
CA VAL A 62 0.88 -3.05 -22.16
C VAL A 62 1.18 -1.99 -23.21
N VAL A 63 1.76 -0.86 -22.80
CA VAL A 63 2.19 0.20 -23.73
C VAL A 63 3.21 -0.33 -24.73
N ALA A 64 4.21 -1.09 -24.28
CA ALA A 64 5.18 -1.74 -25.15
C ALA A 64 4.51 -2.72 -26.14
N HIS A 65 3.60 -3.56 -25.65
CA HIS A 65 2.92 -4.52 -26.53
C HIS A 65 2.07 -3.85 -27.61
N VAL A 66 1.34 -2.78 -27.26
CA VAL A 66 0.56 -2.00 -28.23
C VAL A 66 1.49 -1.33 -29.24
N ARG A 67 2.59 -0.75 -28.77
CA ARG A 67 3.61 -0.14 -29.63
C ARG A 67 4.13 -1.14 -30.66
N ASP A 68 4.56 -2.32 -30.21
CA ASP A 68 5.10 -3.38 -31.07
C ASP A 68 4.04 -3.84 -32.09
N GLY A 69 2.78 -3.95 -31.66
CA GLY A 69 1.67 -4.26 -32.55
C GLY A 69 1.43 -3.19 -33.63
N LEU A 70 1.55 -1.90 -33.30
CA LEU A 70 1.44 -0.81 -34.27
C LEU A 70 2.60 -0.84 -35.27
N VAL A 71 3.83 -1.07 -34.80
CA VAL A 71 5.02 -1.23 -35.65
C VAL A 71 4.85 -2.40 -36.61
N ALA A 72 4.46 -3.56 -36.09
CA ALA A 72 4.23 -4.76 -36.92
C ALA A 72 3.12 -4.57 -37.95
N ALA A 73 2.09 -3.79 -37.62
CA ALA A 73 1.00 -3.47 -38.54
C ALA A 73 1.30 -2.30 -39.50
N GLY A 74 2.51 -1.72 -39.47
CA GLY A 74 2.90 -0.57 -40.28
C GLY A 74 2.07 0.70 -39.97
N LYS A 75 1.48 0.77 -38.78
CA LYS A 75 0.64 1.90 -38.35
C LYS A 75 1.51 2.98 -37.70
N PRO A 76 1.08 4.26 -37.74
CA PRO A 76 1.77 5.32 -37.03
C PRO A 76 1.87 5.02 -35.54
N VAL A 77 3.08 5.13 -34.99
CA VAL A 77 3.37 4.99 -33.57
C VAL A 77 3.24 6.35 -32.90
N PRO A 78 2.38 6.53 -31.89
CA PRO A 78 2.28 7.78 -31.16
C PRO A 78 3.59 8.12 -30.44
N THR A 79 3.95 9.41 -30.43
CA THR A 79 5.06 9.92 -29.62
C THR A 79 4.72 9.76 -28.14
N PRO A 80 5.57 9.10 -27.34
CA PRO A 80 5.28 8.89 -25.92
C PRO A 80 5.36 10.23 -25.18
N THR A 81 4.35 10.53 -24.37
CA THR A 81 4.46 11.57 -23.35
C THR A 81 5.41 11.10 -22.27
N PRO A 82 6.35 11.93 -21.78
CA PRO A 82 7.29 11.53 -20.75
C PRO A 82 6.53 11.15 -19.47
N THR A 83 6.55 9.87 -19.14
CA THR A 83 6.07 9.33 -17.87
C THR A 83 7.25 9.16 -16.91
N PRO A 84 7.07 9.43 -15.61
CA PRO A 84 8.09 9.11 -14.64
C PRO A 84 8.31 7.59 -14.60
N PRO A 85 9.56 7.13 -14.43
CA PRO A 85 9.85 5.70 -14.33
C PRO A 85 9.20 5.06 -13.10
N CYS A 86 8.88 3.77 -13.19
CA CYS A 86 8.37 3.01 -12.04
C CYS A 86 9.42 2.96 -10.92
N ALA A 87 9.09 3.53 -9.75
CA ALA A 87 9.97 3.55 -8.60
C ALA A 87 9.92 2.22 -7.85
N ASP A 88 11.06 1.51 -7.81
CA ASP A 88 11.20 0.27 -7.04
C ASP A 88 11.27 0.59 -5.54
N PRO A 89 10.39 0.03 -4.70
CA PRO A 89 10.45 0.22 -3.25
C PRO A 89 11.67 -0.41 -2.59
N GLY A 90 12.42 -1.27 -3.30
CA GLY A 90 13.58 -1.96 -2.78
C GLY A 90 13.22 -3.01 -1.72
N PRO A 91 14.23 -3.66 -1.11
CA PRO A 91 14.01 -4.67 -0.08
C PRO A 91 13.32 -4.09 1.17
N PHE A 92 12.42 -4.87 1.78
CA PHE A 92 11.81 -4.46 3.05
C PHE A 92 12.87 -4.37 4.15
N ALA A 93 13.01 -3.18 4.76
CA ALA A 93 13.83 -2.95 5.94
C ALA A 93 12.92 -2.49 7.08
N PHE A 94 12.83 -3.30 8.15
CA PHE A 94 12.10 -2.90 9.34
C PHE A 94 12.88 -1.80 10.08
N ALA A 95 12.29 -0.62 10.16
CA ALA A 95 12.72 0.42 11.09
C ALA A 95 11.88 0.29 12.37
N PRO A 96 12.46 -0.12 13.51
CA PRO A 96 11.77 -0.09 14.80
C PRO A 96 11.23 1.33 15.04
N PRO A 97 9.99 1.49 15.52
CA PRO A 97 9.54 2.79 15.99
C PRO A 97 10.51 3.29 17.06
N GLU A 98 11.20 4.40 16.81
CA GLU A 98 11.88 5.10 17.89
C GLU A 98 10.83 5.39 18.97
N GLU A 99 11.09 4.96 20.21
CA GLU A 99 10.38 5.50 21.35
C GLU A 99 10.42 7.03 21.23
N PRO A 100 9.29 7.73 21.40
CA PRO A 100 9.33 9.17 21.45
C PRO A 100 10.32 9.51 22.57
N LYS A 101 11.48 10.04 22.19
CA LYS A 101 12.37 10.73 23.13
C LYS A 101 11.43 11.63 23.92
N PRO A 102 11.44 11.62 25.26
CA PRO A 102 10.58 12.51 26.02
C PRO A 102 10.79 13.89 25.40
N SER A 103 9.72 14.40 24.79
CA SER A 103 9.62 15.82 24.55
C SER A 103 9.98 16.40 25.90
N ALA A 104 11.12 17.08 25.97
CA ALA A 104 11.38 17.98 27.07
C ALA A 104 10.27 19.02 26.94
N GLU A 105 9.13 18.68 27.53
CA GLU A 105 8.18 19.61 28.09
C GLU A 105 9.04 20.49 28.97
N ALA A 106 9.51 21.59 28.40
CA ALA A 106 10.06 22.68 29.16
C ALA A 106 8.94 23.03 30.16
N PRO A 107 9.19 22.86 31.47
CA PRO A 107 8.12 23.02 32.45
C PRO A 107 7.61 24.44 32.36
N THR A 108 6.31 24.56 32.10
CA THR A 108 5.54 25.68 32.62
C THR A 108 5.80 25.72 34.12
N ALA A 109 6.50 26.75 34.58
CA ALA A 109 6.50 27.15 35.97
C ALA A 109 6.32 28.69 36.09
N PRO A 110 5.53 29.16 37.07
CA PRO A 110 4.94 30.51 37.13
C PRO A 110 5.76 31.51 37.97
N LYS A 111 5.24 32.77 38.02
CA LYS A 111 5.70 34.02 38.70
C LYS A 111 6.60 34.90 37.81
N GLN A 112 6.32 36.19 37.58
CA GLN A 112 5.57 37.19 38.37
C GLN A 112 4.64 38.02 37.47
#